data_AF-A0ABD2Q7J0-F1
#
_entry.id   AF-A0ABD2Q7J0-F1
#
_cell.length_a   1.000
_cell.length_b   1.000
_cell.length_c   1.000
_cell.angle_alpha   90.00
_cell.angle_beta   90.00
_cell.angle_gamma   90.00
#
_symmetry.space_group_name_H-M   'P 1'
#
loop_
_entity.id
_entity.type
_entity.pdbx_description
1 polymer ?
#
loop_
_entity_poly.entity_id
_entity_poly.type
_entity_poly.pdbx_seq_one_letter_code
_entity_poly.pdbx_strand_id
1 'polypeptide(L)'
;CTRENPCDGLGDHANFKHFGMAFFTLFRIATGDNWNAIMKDTMRDNCDKDPQCVRNCCPIPYIGQVYFVVFVLMAQFVLVNVVVAVLMKHLEESHKTLCDDEELDREVQQEIEEEQLAKARLLVVGEAIAVTEESSRVYENPPVNASSLDPENSVQADVHFSEKK
;
A
#
# COMPACT_ATOMS: atom_id res chain seq x y z
N CYS A 1 17.19 -49.46 -8.61
CA CYS A 1 17.08 -49.37 -10.08
C CYS A 1 18.12 -50.29 -10.70
N THR A 2 17.71 -51.16 -11.61
CA THR A 2 18.61 -52.02 -12.41
C THR A 2 18.38 -51.75 -13.89
N ARG A 3 19.12 -52.41 -14.79
CA ARG A 3 18.88 -52.26 -16.23
C ARG A 3 17.55 -52.87 -16.64
N GLU A 4 17.11 -53.93 -15.97
CA GLU A 4 15.82 -54.57 -16.21
C GLU A 4 14.66 -53.78 -15.58
N ASN A 5 14.92 -53.05 -14.49
CA ASN A 5 13.94 -52.20 -13.79
C ASN A 5 14.46 -50.75 -13.70
N PRO A 6 14.37 -49.95 -14.78
CA PRO A 6 14.85 -48.56 -14.82
C PRO A 6 14.01 -47.67 -13.92
N CYS A 7 14.56 -46.62 -13.31
CA CYS A 7 13.82 -45.65 -12.48
C CYS A 7 13.47 -44.39 -13.26
N ASP A 8 12.28 -43.84 -13.02
CA ASP A 8 11.76 -42.66 -13.73
C ASP A 8 11.93 -41.37 -12.92
N GLY A 9 11.87 -41.46 -11.59
CA GLY A 9 12.04 -40.34 -10.66
C GLY A 9 13.31 -40.40 -9.84
N LEU A 10 13.80 -41.61 -9.51
CA LEU A 10 15.04 -41.79 -8.75
C LEU A 10 16.28 -41.92 -9.66
N GLY A 11 17.40 -41.38 -9.19
CA GLY A 11 18.67 -41.43 -9.92
C GLY A 11 19.88 -41.02 -9.05
N ASP A 12 21.02 -40.76 -9.68
CA ASP A 12 22.25 -40.41 -8.97
C ASP A 12 22.15 -39.08 -8.21
N HIS A 13 21.31 -38.16 -8.70
CA HIS A 13 21.06 -36.86 -8.10
C HIS A 13 19.73 -36.75 -7.32
N ALA A 14 18.93 -37.82 -7.30
CA ALA A 14 17.66 -37.88 -6.58
C ALA A 14 17.55 -39.25 -5.91
N ASN A 15 18.03 -39.34 -4.66
CA ASN A 15 18.06 -40.57 -3.89
C ASN A 15 18.10 -40.30 -2.38
N PHE A 16 17.86 -41.36 -1.61
CA PHE A 16 17.80 -41.33 -0.14
C PHE A 16 19.03 -41.99 0.51
N LYS A 17 20.21 -42.01 -0.15
CA LYS A 17 21.40 -42.70 0.36
C LYS A 17 21.97 -42.05 1.63
N HIS A 18 21.96 -40.72 1.68
CA HIS A 18 22.45 -39.93 2.80
C HIS A 18 21.51 -38.75 3.06
N PHE A 19 21.60 -38.17 4.25
CA PHE A 19 20.71 -37.09 4.71
C PHE A 19 20.62 -35.91 3.72
N GLY A 20 21.75 -35.44 3.19
CA GLY A 20 21.76 -34.29 2.27
C GLY A 20 21.00 -34.55 0.96
N MET A 21 21.24 -35.70 0.32
CA MET A 21 20.52 -36.07 -0.90
C MET A 21 19.04 -36.35 -0.62
N ALA A 22 18.74 -36.95 0.53
CA ALA A 22 17.36 -37.15 0.97
C ALA A 22 16.63 -35.80 1.14
N PHE A 23 17.28 -34.81 1.75
CA PHE A 23 16.73 -33.46 1.91
C PHE A 23 16.43 -32.82 0.56
N PHE A 24 17.37 -32.82 -0.39
CA PHE A 24 17.13 -32.26 -1.72
C PHE A 24 16.05 -33.01 -2.51
N THR A 25 15.99 -34.33 -2.35
CA THR A 25 14.94 -35.15 -2.97
C THR A 25 13.57 -34.81 -2.38
N LEU A 26 13.46 -34.64 -1.06
CA LEU A 26 12.23 -34.19 -0.39
C LEU A 26 11.86 -32.75 -0.74
N PHE A 27 12.84 -31.87 -0.89
CA PHE A 27 12.62 -30.50 -1.37
C PHE A 27 12.02 -30.49 -2.77
N ARG A 28 12.57 -31.29 -3.70
CA ARG A 28 12.01 -31.49 -5.04
C ARG A 28 10.56 -32.02 -5.00
N ILE A 29 10.28 -32.96 -4.10
CA ILE A 29 8.91 -33.47 -3.90
C ILE A 29 7.99 -32.36 -3.37
N ALA A 30 8.45 -31.55 -2.42
CA ALA A 30 7.69 -30.46 -1.82
C ALA A 30 7.33 -29.35 -2.83
N THR A 31 8.18 -29.11 -3.84
CA THR A 31 7.86 -28.20 -4.95
C THR A 31 6.92 -28.81 -5.98
N GLY A 32 6.57 -30.09 -5.86
CA GLY A 32 5.68 -30.79 -6.79
C GLY A 32 6.36 -31.28 -8.07
N ASP A 33 7.69 -31.23 -8.16
CA ASP A 33 8.42 -31.67 -9.35
C ASP A 33 8.61 -33.20 -9.37
N ASN A 34 7.95 -33.85 -10.33
CA ASN A 34 8.08 -35.28 -10.63
C ASN A 34 7.89 -36.21 -9.41
N TRP A 35 7.15 -35.77 -8.40
CA TRP A 35 6.95 -36.51 -7.14
C TRP A 35 6.22 -37.85 -7.35
N ASN A 36 5.32 -37.91 -8.33
CA ASN A 36 4.58 -39.13 -8.68
C ASN A 36 5.51 -40.24 -9.19
N ALA A 37 6.51 -39.89 -10.00
CA ALA A 37 7.49 -40.87 -10.50
C ALA A 37 8.40 -41.36 -9.37
N ILE A 38 8.85 -40.45 -8.49
CA ILE A 38 9.64 -40.80 -7.31
C ILE A 38 8.85 -41.74 -6.39
N MET A 39 7.58 -41.42 -6.10
CA MET A 39 6.70 -42.27 -5.29
C MET A 39 6.55 -43.66 -5.91
N LYS A 40 6.27 -43.75 -7.22
CA LYS A 40 6.16 -45.04 -7.93
C LYS A 40 7.45 -45.84 -7.87
N ASP A 41 8.60 -45.19 -8.01
CA ASP A 41 9.90 -45.86 -7.93
C ASP A 41 10.19 -46.43 -6.55
N THR A 42 9.67 -45.79 -5.49
CA THR A 42 9.77 -46.28 -4.12
C THR A 42 8.71 -47.33 -3.74
N MET A 43 7.77 -47.65 -4.64
CA MET A 43 6.65 -48.57 -4.41
C MET A 43 6.59 -49.69 -5.45
N ARG A 44 7.73 -50.15 -5.95
CA ARG A 44 7.78 -51.15 -7.01
C ARG A 44 7.37 -52.54 -6.51
N ASP A 45 6.53 -53.20 -7.29
CA ASP A 45 6.10 -54.58 -7.05
C ASP A 45 7.16 -55.61 -7.47
N ASN A 46 7.97 -55.29 -8.49
CA ASN A 46 9.05 -56.14 -8.99
C ASN A 46 10.35 -55.89 -8.20
N CYS A 47 10.35 -56.33 -6.95
CA CYS A 47 11.41 -56.11 -5.98
C CYS A 47 11.93 -57.41 -5.35
N ASP A 48 13.17 -57.36 -4.87
CA ASP A 48 13.79 -58.45 -4.12
C ASP A 48 13.28 -58.45 -2.67
N LYS A 49 12.74 -59.59 -2.24
CA LYS A 49 12.19 -59.80 -0.89
C LYS A 49 13.25 -60.30 0.10
N ASP A 50 14.49 -60.53 -0.35
CA ASP A 50 15.56 -60.98 0.52
C ASP A 50 15.82 -59.93 1.63
N PRO A 51 15.82 -60.33 2.93
CA PRO A 51 16.17 -59.44 4.03
C PRO A 51 17.61 -58.89 3.96
N GLN A 52 18.51 -59.50 3.18
CA GLN A 52 19.86 -59.01 2.90
C GLN A 52 19.96 -58.21 1.59
N CYS A 53 18.82 -57.81 1.02
CA CYS A 53 18.83 -57.04 -0.21
C CYS A 53 19.56 -55.70 -0.05
N VAL A 54 20.47 -55.41 -0.99
CA VAL A 54 21.21 -54.14 -1.09
C VAL A 54 20.67 -53.26 -2.24
N ARG A 55 20.04 -53.87 -3.25
CA ARG A 55 19.52 -53.17 -4.45
C ARG A 55 18.16 -53.74 -4.85
N ASN A 56 17.22 -52.86 -5.20
CA ASN A 56 15.87 -53.21 -5.63
C ASN A 56 15.02 -53.91 -4.54
N CYS A 57 15.17 -53.50 -3.29
CA CYS A 57 14.53 -54.16 -2.16
C CYS A 57 13.05 -53.80 -2.05
N CYS A 58 12.25 -54.75 -1.58
CA CYS A 58 10.83 -54.52 -1.45
C CYS A 58 10.50 -53.50 -0.35
N PRO A 59 9.85 -52.38 -0.70
CA PRO A 59 9.30 -51.47 0.29
C PRO A 59 8.13 -52.14 1.02
N ILE A 60 7.82 -51.65 2.23
CA ILE A 60 6.61 -52.09 2.94
C ILE A 60 5.39 -51.63 2.13
N PRO A 61 4.50 -52.55 1.69
CA PRO A 61 3.33 -52.18 0.90
C PRO A 61 2.44 -51.22 1.70
N TYR A 62 1.77 -50.30 0.99
CA TYR A 62 0.87 -49.27 1.53
C TYR A 62 1.52 -48.14 2.34
N ILE A 63 2.48 -48.43 3.23
CA ILE A 63 3.11 -47.40 4.08
C ILE A 63 3.83 -46.35 3.25
N GLY A 64 4.55 -46.77 2.20
CA GLY A 64 5.22 -45.85 1.28
C GLY A 64 4.25 -44.86 0.63
N GLN A 65 3.12 -45.35 0.11
CA GLN A 65 2.12 -44.50 -0.54
C GLN A 65 1.55 -43.45 0.40
N VAL A 66 1.18 -43.89 1.61
CA VAL A 66 0.61 -42.99 2.62
C VAL A 66 1.64 -41.93 3.03
N TYR A 67 2.90 -42.31 3.22
CA TYR A 67 3.97 -41.38 3.55
C TYR A 67 4.10 -40.27 2.50
N PHE A 68 4.22 -40.62 1.21
CA PHE A 68 4.39 -39.63 0.14
C PHE A 68 3.17 -38.73 -0.03
N VAL A 69 1.96 -39.30 0.02
CA VAL A 69 0.72 -38.52 -0.11
C VAL A 69 0.58 -37.53 1.05
N VAL A 70 0.77 -37.98 2.29
CA VAL A 70 0.69 -37.10 3.47
C VAL A 70 1.77 -36.03 3.43
N PHE A 71 3.01 -36.39 3.06
CA PHE A 71 4.10 -35.42 2.94
C PHE A 71 3.79 -34.32 1.91
N VAL A 72 3.31 -34.70 0.71
CA VAL A 72 2.94 -33.73 -0.33
C VAL A 72 1.80 -32.84 0.15
N LEU A 73 0.74 -33.41 0.74
CA LEU A 73 -0.38 -32.61 1.25
C LEU A 73 0.06 -31.62 2.34
N MET A 74 0.92 -32.06 3.27
CA MET A 74 1.47 -31.20 4.31
C MET A 74 2.35 -30.08 3.73
N ALA A 75 3.23 -30.39 2.78
CA ALA A 75 4.08 -29.40 2.12
C ALA A 75 3.25 -28.36 1.35
N GLN A 76 2.23 -28.81 0.60
CA GLN A 76 1.33 -27.91 -0.12
C GLN A 76 0.50 -27.04 0.83
N PHE A 77 0.01 -27.61 1.93
CA PHE A 77 -0.71 -26.83 2.95
C PHE A 77 0.14 -25.69 3.51
N VAL A 78 1.39 -25.97 3.87
CA VAL A 78 2.33 -24.94 4.34
C VAL A 78 2.62 -23.92 3.25
N LEU A 79 2.86 -24.36 2.01
CA LEU A 79 3.13 -23.47 0.88
C LEU A 79 1.96 -22.51 0.62
N VAL A 80 0.72 -23.03 0.61
CA VAL A 80 -0.49 -22.22 0.44
C VAL A 80 -0.63 -21.20 1.57
N ASN A 81 -0.41 -21.60 2.83
CA ASN A 81 -0.49 -20.68 3.95
C ASN A 81 0.54 -19.54 3.85
N VAL A 82 1.77 -19.85 3.43
CA VAL A 82 2.81 -18.84 3.19
C VAL A 82 2.41 -17.91 2.06
N VAL A 83 1.91 -18.45 0.94
CA VAL A 83 1.46 -17.65 -0.21
C VAL A 83 0.32 -16.72 0.20
N VAL A 84 -0.69 -17.22 0.93
CA VAL A 84 -1.80 -16.42 1.42
C VAL A 84 -1.30 -15.31 2.35
N ALA A 85 -0.39 -15.60 3.27
CA ALA A 85 0.18 -14.57 4.15
C ALA A 85 0.91 -13.47 3.36
N VAL A 86 1.69 -13.84 2.35
CA VAL A 86 2.40 -12.89 1.48
C VAL A 86 1.42 -12.06 0.66
N LEU A 87 0.37 -12.68 0.10
CA LEU A 87 -0.65 -11.98 -0.67
C LEU A 87 -1.43 -10.98 0.20
N MET A 88 -1.85 -11.39 1.40
CA MET A 88 -2.55 -10.50 2.32
C MET A 88 -1.68 -9.30 2.70
N LYS A 89 -0.39 -9.52 2.95
CA LYS A 89 0.55 -8.43 3.22
C LYS A 89 0.65 -7.45 2.04
N HIS A 90 0.77 -7.94 0.81
CA HIS A 90 0.85 -7.07 -0.36
C HIS A 90 -0.47 -6.32 -0.63
N LEU A 91 -1.61 -6.94 -0.37
CA LEU A 91 -2.92 -6.27 -0.48
C LEU A 91 -3.08 -5.17 0.57
N GLU A 92 -2.66 -5.43 1.80
CA GLU A 92 -2.69 -4.43 2.88
C GLU A 92 -1.75 -3.25 2.57
N GLU A 93 -0.53 -3.53 2.11
CA GLU A 93 0.43 -2.51 1.70
C GLU A 93 -0.11 -1.65 0.55
N SER A 94 -0.65 -2.29 -0.51
CA SER A 94 -1.24 -1.56 -1.63
C SER A 94 -2.46 -0.73 -1.24
N HIS A 95 -3.34 -1.25 -0.37
CA HIS A 95 -4.51 -0.51 0.11
C HIS A 95 -4.08 0.69 0.95
N LYS A 96 -3.10 0.51 1.84
CA LYS A 96 -2.58 1.59 2.67
C LYS A 96 -1.97 2.71 1.82
N THR A 97 -1.17 2.37 0.81
CA THR A 97 -0.59 3.38 -0.11
C THR A 97 -1.69 4.19 -0.79
N LEU A 98 -2.74 3.55 -1.30
CA LEU A 98 -3.84 4.28 -1.94
C LEU A 98 -4.59 5.20 -0.99
N CYS A 99 -4.83 4.77 0.25
CA CYS A 99 -5.46 5.63 1.26
C CYS A 99 -4.57 6.81 1.66
N ASP A 100 -3.28 6.57 1.86
CA ASP A 100 -2.31 7.61 2.22
C ASP A 100 -2.18 8.63 1.06
N ASP A 101 -2.20 8.18 -0.20
CA ASP A 101 -2.21 9.06 -1.39
C ASP A 101 -3.49 9.92 -1.47
N GLU A 102 -4.67 9.34 -1.22
CA GLU A 102 -5.94 10.09 -1.19
C GLU A 102 -6.01 11.13 -0.06
N GLU A 103 -5.40 10.85 1.09
CA GLU A 103 -5.34 11.79 2.22
C GLU A 103 -4.44 12.98 1.88
N LEU A 104 -3.27 12.73 1.31
CA LEU A 104 -2.35 13.77 0.86
C LEU A 104 -2.97 14.68 -0.20
N ASP A 105 -3.67 14.12 -1.19
CA ASP A 105 -4.35 14.90 -2.22
C ASP A 105 -5.41 15.86 -1.63
N ARG A 106 -6.10 15.44 -0.56
CA ARG A 106 -7.06 16.31 0.14
C ARG A 106 -6.37 17.41 0.93
N GLU A 107 -5.27 17.11 1.60
CA GLU A 107 -4.47 18.12 2.34
C GLU A 107 -3.91 19.18 1.39
N VAL A 108 -3.29 18.76 0.28
CA VAL A 108 -2.75 19.68 -0.73
C VAL A 108 -3.84 20.57 -1.31
N GLN A 109 -5.03 20.01 -1.61
CA GLN A 109 -6.15 20.80 -2.12
C GLN A 109 -6.63 21.84 -1.12
N GLN A 110 -6.66 21.52 0.18
CA GLN A 110 -7.01 22.47 1.24
C GLN A 110 -5.97 23.60 1.34
N GLU A 111 -4.69 23.27 1.33
CA GLU A 111 -3.62 24.28 1.37
C GLU A 111 -3.70 25.24 0.16
N ILE A 112 -3.98 24.72 -1.04
CA ILE A 112 -4.15 25.53 -2.25
C ILE A 112 -5.35 26.47 -2.12
N GLU A 113 -6.49 25.99 -1.59
CA GLU A 113 -7.69 26.81 -1.40
C GLU A 113 -7.48 27.94 -0.37
N GLU A 114 -6.79 27.65 0.73
CA GLU A 114 -6.41 28.65 1.74
C GLU A 114 -5.45 29.71 1.16
N GLU A 115 -4.45 29.28 0.38
CA GLU A 115 -3.51 30.19 -0.28
C GLU A 115 -4.23 31.09 -1.30
N GLN A 116 -5.16 30.52 -2.08
CA GLN A 116 -5.97 31.28 -3.03
C GLN A 116 -6.87 32.30 -2.34
N LEU A 117 -7.50 31.93 -1.23
CA LEU A 117 -8.33 32.84 -0.44
C LEU A 117 -7.48 33.99 0.15
N ALA A 118 -6.29 33.70 0.65
CA ALA A 118 -5.37 34.71 1.17
C ALA A 118 -4.92 35.69 0.08
N LYS A 119 -4.56 35.18 -1.12
CA LYS A 119 -4.22 36.02 -2.29
C LYS A 119 -5.39 36.88 -2.74
N ALA A 120 -6.60 36.31 -2.81
CA ALA A 120 -7.81 37.05 -3.19
C ALA A 120 -8.11 38.19 -2.20
N ARG A 121 -7.98 37.94 -0.89
CA ARG A 121 -8.15 38.98 0.14
C ARG A 121 -7.15 40.12 -0.03
N LEU A 122 -5.88 39.83 -0.32
CA LEU A 122 -4.85 40.85 -0.53
C LEU A 122 -5.15 41.71 -1.77
N LEU A 123 -5.64 41.12 -2.86
CA LEU A 123 -6.04 41.86 -4.06
C LEU A 123 -7.18 42.85 -3.78
N VAL A 124 -8.22 42.41 -3.06
CA VAL A 124 -9.35 43.29 -2.67
C VAL A 124 -8.89 44.43 -1.78
N VAL A 125 -7.97 44.18 -0.84
CA VAL A 125 -7.38 45.24 -0.01
C VAL A 125 -6.59 46.23 -0.86
N GLY A 126 -5.82 45.73 -1.85
CA GLY A 126 -5.12 46.59 -2.82
C GLY A 126 -6.08 47.47 -3.63
N GLU A 127 -7.20 46.91 -4.09
CA GLU A 127 -8.26 47.67 -4.78
C GLU A 127 -8.93 48.70 -3.86
N ALA A 128 -9.24 48.34 -2.61
CA ALA A 128 -9.84 49.26 -1.64
C ALA A 128 -8.89 50.43 -1.30
N ILE A 129 -7.60 50.17 -1.18
CA ILE A 129 -6.58 51.21 -0.96
C ILE A 129 -6.52 52.14 -2.18
N ALA A 130 -6.50 51.61 -3.41
CA ALA A 130 -6.53 52.43 -4.62
C ALA A 130 -7.80 53.32 -4.71
N VAL A 131 -8.96 52.79 -4.31
CA VAL A 131 -10.23 53.55 -4.25
C VAL A 131 -10.15 54.67 -3.21
N THR A 132 -9.51 54.46 -2.06
CA THR A 132 -9.31 55.53 -1.07
C THR A 132 -8.33 56.61 -1.55
N GLU A 133 -7.31 56.24 -2.33
CA GLU A 133 -6.36 57.19 -2.91
C GLU A 133 -7.01 58.03 -4.02
N GLU A 134 -7.91 57.44 -4.81
CA GLU A 134 -8.71 58.14 -5.83
C GLU A 134 -9.81 59.03 -5.20
N SER A 135 -10.43 58.59 -4.09
CA SER A 135 -11.37 59.40 -3.31
C SER A 135 -10.70 60.58 -2.60
N SER A 136 -9.44 60.45 -2.16
CA SER A 136 -8.72 61.54 -1.47
C SER A 136 -8.31 62.67 -2.43
N ARG A 137 -8.08 62.38 -3.74
CA ARG A 137 -7.85 63.43 -4.76
C ARG A 137 -9.09 64.27 -5.06
N VAL A 138 -10.30 63.75 -4.84
CA VAL A 138 -11.56 64.47 -5.11
C VAL A 138 -11.89 65.50 -4.03
N TYR A 139 -11.37 65.35 -2.81
CA TYR A 139 -11.62 66.28 -1.68
C TYR A 139 -10.66 67.48 -1.59
N GLU A 140 -9.63 67.56 -2.44
CA GLU A 140 -8.62 68.61 -2.31
C GLU A 140 -8.95 69.91 -3.07
N ASN A 141 -10.15 70.09 -3.64
CA ASN A 141 -10.54 71.38 -4.23
C ASN A 141 -12.05 71.70 -4.15
N PRO A 142 -12.46 72.59 -3.24
CA PRO A 142 -13.55 73.53 -3.47
C PRO A 142 -13.02 74.97 -3.65
N PRO A 143 -13.63 75.80 -4.52
CA PRO A 143 -13.13 77.14 -4.80
C PRO A 143 -13.49 78.09 -3.65
N VAL A 144 -12.49 78.69 -3.00
CA VAL A 144 -12.70 79.85 -2.12
C VAL A 144 -12.77 81.10 -3.02
N ASN A 145 -13.98 81.61 -3.27
CA ASN A 145 -14.15 82.96 -3.79
C ASN A 145 -14.49 83.90 -2.61
N ALA A 146 -13.54 84.75 -2.25
CA ALA A 146 -13.71 85.76 -1.23
C ALA A 146 -14.40 86.99 -1.85
N SER A 147 -15.70 87.21 -1.55
CA SER A 147 -16.31 88.55 -1.56
C SER A 147 -17.80 88.52 -1.18
N SER A 148 -18.11 88.89 0.05
CA SER A 148 -19.08 89.96 0.38
C SER A 148 -19.21 90.04 1.91
N LEU A 149 -18.91 91.23 2.42
CA LEU A 149 -19.12 91.64 3.80
C LEU A 149 -20.62 91.74 4.07
N ASP A 150 -21.04 91.45 5.30
CA ASP A 150 -21.91 92.34 6.08
C ASP A 150 -21.70 92.09 7.58
N PRO A 151 -21.43 93.13 8.39
CA PRO A 151 -21.25 93.00 9.83
C PRO A 151 -22.48 93.55 10.55
N GLU A 152 -23.34 92.71 11.14
CA GLU A 152 -24.19 93.21 12.23
C GLU A 152 -24.78 92.11 13.12
N ASN A 153 -24.58 92.35 14.41
CA ASN A 153 -25.39 91.96 15.55
C ASN A 153 -25.09 90.66 16.31
N SER A 154 -25.11 90.86 17.62
CA SER A 154 -24.53 90.07 18.68
C SER A 154 -25.57 89.24 19.44
N VAL A 155 -25.06 88.19 20.11
CA VAL A 155 -25.63 87.49 21.29
C VAL A 155 -26.77 86.49 21.03
N GLN A 156 -26.55 85.19 21.33
CA GLN A 156 -26.97 84.53 22.58
C GLN A 156 -27.00 82.98 22.49
N ALA A 157 -26.29 82.36 23.45
CA ALA A 157 -26.52 81.13 24.22
C ALA A 157 -27.56 80.06 23.77
N ASP A 158 -27.18 78.78 23.82
CA ASP A 158 -27.51 77.82 24.89
C ASP A 158 -27.23 76.37 24.42
N VAL A 159 -26.27 75.70 25.06
CA VAL A 159 -26.45 74.65 26.09
C VAL A 159 -27.21 73.42 25.60
N HIS A 160 -26.40 72.39 25.42
CA HIS A 160 -26.68 70.97 25.23
C HIS A 160 -27.69 70.43 26.27
N PHE A 161 -28.76 69.76 25.81
CA PHE A 161 -29.46 68.73 26.60
C PHE A 161 -30.02 67.62 25.70
N SER A 162 -30.11 66.44 26.30
CA SER A 162 -29.99 65.10 25.75
C SER A 162 -31.31 64.41 25.37
N GLU A 163 -31.14 63.24 24.73
CA GLU A 163 -32.00 62.05 24.63
C GLU A 163 -32.90 61.80 23.40
N LYS A 164 -32.58 60.66 22.78
CA LYS A 164 -33.44 59.57 22.26
C LYS A 164 -34.34 59.84 21.04
N LYS A 165 -34.01 59.13 19.96
CA LYS A 165 -34.75 57.90 19.59
C LYS A 165 -33.87 56.95 18.80
#